data_AF-A0AAE3YMU9-F1
#
_entry.id   AF-A0AAE3YMU9-F1
#
_cell.length_a   1.000
_cell.length_b   1.000
_cell.length_c   1.000
_cell.angle_alpha   90.00
_cell.angle_beta   90.00
_cell.angle_gamma   90.00
#
_symmetry.space_group_name_H-M   'P 1'
#
loop_
_entity.id
_entity.type
_entity.pdbx_description
1 polymer ?
#
loop_
_entity_poly.entity_id
_entity_poly.type
_entity_poly.pdbx_seq_one_letter_code
_entity_poly.pdbx_strand_id
1 'polypeptide(L)'
;MGTVPQDMDPASRCATRLAEAVLPDEAAIAADLTARYGAGGHARRELLRPARAGTGTAGGDTALAFVRLLESLDGAQAALRVVLADPLVANPIAVANLLVAWRMCRNDRTRRFAPPRGIDAGLAARVQSGAESLCLEQERRGTPPATSIARTELVIRVLVDSPEEARAFLDAIAPRPRRGWLGRGRG
;
A
#
# COMPACT_ATOMS: atom_id res chain seq x y z
N MET A 1 11.12 19.22 6.41
CA MET A 1 9.92 19.10 5.57
C MET A 1 10.26 19.65 4.19
N GLY A 2 10.54 18.78 3.23
CA GLY A 2 10.74 19.19 1.84
C GLY A 2 9.38 19.56 1.22
N THR A 3 9.30 20.70 0.55
CA THR A 3 8.10 21.07 -0.22
C THR A 3 7.96 20.14 -1.41
N VAL A 4 6.89 19.34 -1.41
CA VAL A 4 6.51 18.48 -2.54
C VAL A 4 6.24 19.38 -3.76
N PRO A 5 6.90 19.16 -4.92
CA PRO A 5 6.66 19.93 -6.14
C PRO A 5 5.17 19.94 -6.51
N GLN A 6 4.61 21.14 -6.75
CA GLN A 6 3.17 21.27 -7.08
C GLN A 6 2.78 20.62 -8.41
N ASP A 7 3.75 20.38 -9.29
CA ASP A 7 3.55 19.75 -10.60
C ASP A 7 3.53 18.21 -10.57
N MET A 8 3.72 17.60 -9.39
CA MET A 8 3.71 16.15 -9.25
C MET A 8 2.29 15.60 -9.38
N ASP A 9 2.08 14.52 -10.14
CA ASP A 9 0.76 13.91 -10.26
C ASP A 9 0.29 13.29 -8.92
N PRO A 10 -1.04 13.11 -8.72
CA PRO A 10 -1.59 12.61 -7.46
C PRO A 10 -1.04 11.24 -7.03
N ALA A 11 -0.75 10.33 -7.96
CA ALA A 11 -0.25 9.01 -7.64
C ALA A 11 1.19 9.09 -7.11
N SER A 12 2.04 9.91 -7.74
CA SER A 12 3.40 10.15 -7.27
C SER A 12 3.43 10.85 -5.90
N ARG A 13 2.53 11.81 -5.63
CA ARG A 13 2.45 12.45 -4.30
C ARG A 13 2.07 11.44 -3.21
N CYS A 14 1.06 10.60 -3.46
CA CYS A 14 0.67 9.54 -2.54
C CYS A 14 1.82 8.55 -2.31
N ALA A 15 2.54 8.15 -3.36
CA ALA A 15 3.69 7.24 -3.26
C ALA A 15 4.79 7.83 -2.36
N THR A 16 5.15 9.09 -2.56
CA THR A 16 6.15 9.78 -1.72
C THR A 16 5.67 9.86 -0.26
N ARG A 17 4.43 10.24 0.00
CA ARG A 17 3.89 10.31 1.37
C ARG A 17 3.87 8.94 2.05
N LEU A 18 3.54 7.87 1.32
CA LEU A 18 3.60 6.50 1.82
C LEU A 18 5.04 6.12 2.21
N ALA A 19 6.00 6.42 1.34
CA ALA A 19 7.41 6.14 1.63
C ALA A 19 7.92 6.99 2.81
N GLU A 20 7.64 8.29 2.86
CA GLU A 20 8.01 9.14 4.00
C GLU A 20 7.48 8.60 5.34
N ALA A 21 6.28 8.04 5.35
CA ALA A 21 5.67 7.49 6.55
C ALA A 21 6.23 6.11 6.94
N VAL A 22 6.53 5.24 5.97
CA VAL A 22 6.77 3.80 6.22
C VAL A 22 8.22 3.38 5.99
N LEU A 23 8.90 4.04 5.05
CA LEU A 23 10.21 3.72 4.48
C LEU A 23 10.94 5.01 4.10
N PRO A 24 11.29 5.88 5.07
CA PRO A 24 11.76 7.24 4.80
C PRO A 24 13.01 7.29 3.93
N ASP A 25 13.88 6.28 4.04
CA ASP A 25 15.10 6.15 3.23
C ASP A 25 14.81 5.96 1.72
N GLU A 26 13.60 5.54 1.36
CA GLU A 26 13.16 5.33 -0.02
C GLU A 26 12.26 6.45 -0.55
N ALA A 27 11.94 7.47 0.26
CA ALA A 27 11.01 8.54 -0.10
C ALA A 27 11.43 9.29 -1.39
N ALA A 28 12.74 9.48 -1.59
CA ALA A 28 13.28 10.17 -2.75
C ALA A 28 13.08 9.40 -4.07
N ILE A 29 12.90 8.08 -4.03
CA ILE A 29 12.77 7.21 -5.22
C ILE A 29 11.37 6.60 -5.37
N ALA A 30 10.47 6.80 -4.40
CA ALA A 30 9.15 6.18 -4.34
C ALA A 30 8.27 6.45 -5.57
N ALA A 31 8.30 7.68 -6.09
CA ALA A 31 7.56 8.06 -7.28
C ALA A 31 8.05 7.31 -8.54
N ASP A 32 9.36 7.22 -8.75
CA ASP A 32 9.96 6.47 -9.86
C ASP A 32 9.65 4.98 -9.77
N LEU A 33 9.82 4.39 -8.58
CA LEU A 33 9.51 2.98 -8.34
C LEU A 33 8.04 2.68 -8.62
N THR A 34 7.13 3.56 -8.19
CA THR A 34 5.68 3.44 -8.45
C THR A 34 5.38 3.50 -9.95
N ALA A 35 5.97 4.46 -10.67
CA ALA A 35 5.78 4.60 -12.11
C ALA A 35 6.27 3.35 -12.87
N ARG A 36 7.47 2.85 -12.53
CA ARG A 36 8.05 1.63 -13.12
C ARG A 36 7.24 0.38 -12.79
N TYR A 37 6.72 0.28 -11.57
CA TYR A 37 5.85 -0.80 -11.14
C TYR A 37 4.52 -0.79 -11.90
N GLY A 38 3.87 0.37 -11.97
CA GLY A 38 2.60 0.59 -12.68
C GLY A 38 2.68 0.44 -14.19
N ALA A 39 3.85 0.72 -14.79
CA ALA A 39 4.11 0.41 -16.20
C ALA A 39 3.97 -1.08 -16.51
N GLY A 40 4.16 -1.96 -15.52
CA GLY A 40 4.01 -3.40 -15.65
C GLY A 40 5.09 -4.02 -16.54
N GLY A 41 4.75 -5.13 -17.19
CA GLY A 41 5.56 -5.73 -18.25
C GLY A 41 6.99 -6.07 -17.82
N HIS A 42 7.97 -5.59 -18.59
CA HIS A 42 9.39 -5.80 -18.29
C HIS A 42 9.87 -4.97 -17.11
N ALA A 43 9.50 -3.68 -17.03
CA ALA A 43 9.92 -2.77 -15.95
C ALA A 43 9.54 -3.31 -14.56
N ARG A 44 8.29 -3.76 -14.38
CA ARG A 44 7.86 -4.41 -13.13
C ARG A 44 8.62 -5.71 -12.86
N ARG A 45 8.89 -6.53 -13.88
CA ARG A 45 9.70 -7.76 -13.71
C ARG A 45 11.13 -7.46 -13.31
N GLU A 46 11.72 -6.37 -13.79
CA GLU A 46 13.07 -5.96 -13.39
C GLU A 46 13.11 -5.51 -11.93
N LEU A 47 12.12 -4.75 -11.47
CA LEU A 47 12.00 -4.36 -10.06
C LEU A 47 11.85 -5.58 -9.13
N LEU A 48 11.09 -6.59 -9.57
CA LEU A 48 10.83 -7.80 -8.80
C LEU A 48 11.94 -8.86 -8.95
N ARG A 49 12.91 -8.63 -9.83
CA ARG A 49 13.98 -9.58 -10.07
C ARG A 49 14.87 -9.59 -8.82
N PRO A 50 15.11 -10.76 -8.19
CA PRO A 50 16.10 -10.85 -7.13
C PRO A 50 17.43 -10.32 -7.66
N ALA A 51 18.04 -9.38 -6.94
CA ALA A 51 19.41 -8.99 -7.24
C ALA A 51 20.24 -10.28 -7.24
N ARG A 52 20.86 -10.61 -8.39
CA ARG A 52 21.82 -11.71 -8.43
C ARG A 52 22.87 -11.37 -7.39
N ALA A 53 23.14 -12.28 -6.46
CA ALA A 53 24.12 -12.12 -5.41
C ALA A 53 25.52 -11.88 -6.01
N GLY A 54 25.76 -10.64 -6.43
CA GLY A 54 27.05 -10.09 -6.78
C GLY A 54 27.64 -9.55 -5.50
N THR A 55 28.74 -10.15 -5.07
CA THR A 55 29.52 -9.79 -3.90
C THR A 55 29.78 -8.28 -3.86
N GLY A 56 29.20 -7.55 -2.89
CA GLY A 56 29.84 -6.35 -2.35
C GLY A 56 29.06 -5.04 -2.21
N THR A 57 27.81 -4.89 -2.67
CA THR A 57 27.10 -3.59 -2.51
C THR A 57 25.94 -3.67 -1.51
N ALA A 58 26.18 -3.14 -0.32
CA ALA A 58 25.19 -2.96 0.76
C ALA A 58 24.02 -2.01 0.43
N GLY A 59 23.91 -1.51 -0.81
CA GLY A 59 22.83 -0.65 -1.27
C GLY A 59 21.71 -1.36 -2.07
N GLY A 60 21.78 -2.68 -2.24
CA GLY A 60 20.78 -3.43 -3.02
C GLY A 60 19.49 -3.77 -2.27
N ASP A 61 19.51 -3.78 -0.93
CA ASP A 61 18.37 -4.22 -0.13
C ASP A 61 17.32 -3.13 0.13
N THR A 62 17.70 -1.85 0.12
CA THR A 62 16.80 -0.74 0.48
C THR A 62 15.69 -0.56 -0.55
N ALA A 63 16.00 -0.45 -1.85
CA ALA A 63 14.98 -0.30 -2.91
C ALA A 63 13.99 -1.49 -3.02
N LEU A 64 14.27 -2.60 -2.31
CA LEU A 64 13.42 -3.77 -2.28
C LEU A 64 12.23 -3.59 -1.33
N ALA A 65 12.35 -2.76 -0.28
CA ALA A 65 11.32 -2.68 0.74
C ALA A 65 10.08 -1.89 0.27
N PHE A 66 10.25 -0.78 -0.47
CA PHE A 66 9.12 -0.08 -1.08
C PHE A 66 8.50 -0.90 -2.21
N VAL A 67 9.30 -1.59 -3.03
CA VAL A 67 8.76 -2.51 -4.05
C VAL A 67 7.91 -3.62 -3.42
N ARG A 68 8.36 -4.23 -2.30
CA ARG A 68 7.55 -5.21 -1.55
C ARG A 68 6.26 -4.59 -0.99
N LEU A 69 6.32 -3.34 -0.52
CA LEU A 69 5.13 -2.61 -0.10
C LEU A 69 4.15 -2.40 -1.26
N LEU A 70 4.63 -2.03 -2.46
CA LEU A 70 3.81 -1.93 -3.67
C LEU A 70 3.14 -3.28 -4.01
N GLU A 71 3.87 -4.39 -3.88
CA GLU A 71 3.27 -5.72 -4.08
C GLU A 71 2.22 -6.07 -3.04
N SER A 72 2.41 -5.69 -1.77
CA SER A 72 1.40 -5.88 -0.72
C SER A 72 0.15 -5.04 -0.98
N LEU A 73 0.33 -3.79 -1.42
CA LEU A 73 -0.75 -2.87 -1.78
C LEU A 73 -1.54 -3.37 -2.99
N ASP A 74 -0.86 -3.89 -4.01
CA ASP A 74 -1.49 -4.52 -5.18
C ASP A 74 -2.31 -5.75 -4.76
N GLY A 75 -1.77 -6.60 -3.87
CA GLY A 75 -2.50 -7.75 -3.34
C GLY A 75 -3.73 -7.38 -2.48
N ALA A 76 -3.67 -6.28 -1.75
CA ALA A 76 -4.75 -5.79 -0.88
C ALA A 76 -5.70 -4.79 -1.57
N GLN A 77 -5.48 -4.49 -2.86
CA GLN A 77 -6.10 -3.37 -3.55
C GLN A 77 -7.64 -3.39 -3.50
N ALA A 78 -8.26 -4.56 -3.67
CA ALA A 78 -9.71 -4.69 -3.66
C ALA A 78 -10.31 -4.26 -2.30
N ALA A 79 -9.70 -4.72 -1.20
CA ALA A 79 -10.15 -4.36 0.15
C ALA A 79 -9.89 -2.87 0.44
N LEU A 80 -8.73 -2.35 0.03
CA LEU A 80 -8.40 -0.93 0.20
C LEU A 80 -9.34 0.00 -0.59
N ARG A 81 -9.74 -0.38 -1.81
CA ARG A 81 -10.73 0.37 -2.59
C ARG A 81 -12.10 0.41 -1.90
N VAL A 82 -12.51 -0.69 -1.26
CA VAL A 82 -13.77 -0.72 -0.49
C VAL A 82 -13.70 0.23 0.71
N VAL A 83 -12.55 0.30 1.41
CA VAL A 83 -12.32 1.29 2.48
C VAL A 83 -12.45 2.71 1.92
N LEU A 84 -11.71 3.02 0.85
CA LEU A 84 -11.67 4.37 0.27
C LEU A 84 -12.97 4.80 -0.39
N ALA A 85 -13.89 3.89 -0.70
CA ALA A 85 -15.21 4.21 -1.25
C ALA A 85 -16.21 4.69 -0.18
N ASP A 86 -15.92 4.47 1.10
CA ASP A 86 -16.80 4.86 2.20
C ASP A 86 -16.73 6.39 2.44
N PRO A 87 -17.85 7.13 2.44
CA PRO A 87 -17.83 8.57 2.73
C PRO A 87 -17.34 8.89 4.15
N LEU A 88 -17.49 7.98 5.12
CA LEU A 88 -17.06 8.17 6.50
C LEU A 88 -15.55 8.07 6.69
N VAL A 89 -14.81 7.59 5.68
CA VAL A 89 -13.33 7.60 5.68
C VAL A 89 -12.75 9.02 5.73
N ALA A 90 -13.52 10.04 5.32
CA ALA A 90 -13.13 11.45 5.44
C ALA A 90 -12.98 11.91 6.91
N ASN A 91 -13.38 11.09 7.90
CA ASN A 91 -13.11 11.33 9.31
C ASN A 91 -11.83 10.59 9.75
N PRO A 92 -10.65 11.23 9.72
CA PRO A 92 -9.38 10.57 10.03
C PRO A 92 -9.29 10.11 11.49
N ILE A 93 -10.01 10.77 12.42
CA ILE A 93 -10.04 10.39 13.83
C ILE A 93 -10.78 9.06 14.03
N ALA A 94 -11.91 8.88 13.32
CA ALA A 94 -12.65 7.62 13.37
C ALA A 94 -11.80 6.46 12.85
N VAL A 95 -11.12 6.65 11.71
CA VAL A 95 -10.22 5.64 11.14
C VAL A 95 -9.04 5.34 12.08
N ALA A 96 -8.42 6.36 12.67
CA ALA A 96 -7.33 6.18 13.63
C ALA A 96 -7.76 5.34 14.84
N ASN A 97 -8.94 5.62 15.41
CA ASN A 97 -9.49 4.85 16.53
C ASN A 97 -9.78 3.39 16.14
N LEU A 98 -10.28 3.15 14.93
CA LEU A 98 -10.49 1.80 14.40
C LEU A 98 -9.17 1.04 14.23
N LEU A 99 -8.13 1.68 13.71
CA LEU A 99 -6.81 1.07 13.53
C LEU A 99 -6.15 0.73 14.87
N VAL A 100 -6.30 1.58 15.90
CA VAL A 100 -5.84 1.27 17.26
C VAL A 100 -6.57 0.04 17.81
N ALA A 101 -7.90 -0.01 17.69
CA ALA A 101 -8.69 -1.16 18.13
C ALA A 101 -8.30 -2.45 17.39
N TRP A 102 -8.09 -2.37 16.07
CA TRP A 102 -7.61 -3.47 15.25
C TRP A 102 -6.23 -3.95 15.70
N ARG A 103 -5.27 -3.04 15.89
CA ARG A 103 -3.91 -3.37 16.36
C ARG A 103 -3.94 -4.08 17.71
N MET A 104 -4.75 -3.61 18.65
CA MET A 104 -4.91 -4.26 19.96
C MET A 104 -5.46 -5.67 19.82
N CYS A 105 -6.45 -5.89 18.95
CA CYS A 105 -6.99 -7.21 18.65
C CYS A 105 -5.95 -8.12 17.98
N ARG A 106 -5.14 -7.60 17.06
CA ARG A 106 -4.14 -8.40 16.35
C ARG A 106 -2.98 -8.84 17.25
N ASN A 107 -2.58 -7.98 18.19
CA ASN A 107 -1.54 -8.29 19.17
C ASN A 107 -2.00 -9.25 20.28
N ASP A 108 -3.30 -9.29 20.58
CA ASP A 108 -3.87 -10.13 21.63
C ASP A 108 -4.83 -11.15 21.03
N ARG A 109 -4.35 -12.39 20.85
CA ARG A 109 -5.13 -13.51 20.28
C ARG A 109 -6.40 -13.85 21.04
N THR A 110 -6.56 -13.38 22.27
CA THR A 110 -7.76 -13.61 23.09
C THR A 110 -8.84 -12.55 22.86
N ARG A 111 -8.48 -11.40 22.27
CA ARG A 111 -9.42 -10.31 21.99
C ARG A 111 -10.10 -10.51 20.65
N ARG A 112 -11.39 -10.20 20.63
CA ARG A 112 -12.16 -10.01 19.39
C ARG A 112 -12.16 -8.53 19.05
N PHE A 113 -12.11 -8.24 17.76
CA PHE A 113 -12.26 -6.87 17.29
C PHE A 113 -13.66 -6.37 17.66
N ALA A 114 -13.71 -5.25 18.34
CA ALA A 114 -14.94 -4.55 18.68
C ALA A 114 -14.76 -3.08 18.28
N PRO A 115 -15.63 -2.53 17.41
CA PRO A 115 -15.51 -1.12 17.04
C PRO A 115 -15.71 -0.23 18.28
N PRO A 116 -14.98 0.89 18.38
CA PRO A 116 -15.26 1.92 19.37
C PRO A 116 -16.72 2.39 19.32
N ARG A 117 -17.27 2.78 20.48
CA ARG A 117 -18.65 3.26 20.57
C ARG A 117 -18.87 4.47 19.66
N GLY A 118 -19.99 4.48 18.95
CA GLY A 118 -20.38 5.57 18.06
C GLY A 118 -19.73 5.54 16.67
N ILE A 119 -18.90 4.53 16.37
CA ILE A 119 -18.39 4.31 15.01
C ILE A 119 -19.34 3.39 14.24
N ASP A 120 -19.60 3.73 12.98
CA ASP A 120 -20.40 2.93 12.07
C ASP A 120 -19.82 1.51 11.91
N ALA A 121 -20.68 0.50 12.03
CA ALA A 121 -20.28 -0.91 11.94
C ALA A 121 -19.81 -1.30 10.53
N GLY A 122 -20.38 -0.68 9.50
CA GLY A 122 -19.98 -0.88 8.10
C GLY A 122 -18.57 -0.37 7.86
N LEU A 123 -18.28 0.88 8.26
CA LEU A 123 -16.95 1.46 8.20
C LEU A 123 -15.94 0.59 8.98
N ALA A 124 -16.29 0.18 10.19
CA ALA A 124 -15.43 -0.66 11.02
C ALA A 124 -15.07 -1.98 10.33
N ALA A 125 -16.04 -2.67 9.75
CA ALA A 125 -15.82 -3.92 9.02
C ALA A 125 -14.93 -3.71 7.79
N ARG A 126 -15.13 -2.62 7.03
CA ARG A 126 -14.30 -2.27 5.87
C ARG A 126 -12.86 -1.98 6.28
N VAL A 127 -12.65 -1.10 7.27
CA VAL A 127 -11.31 -0.76 7.77
C VAL A 127 -10.59 -1.99 8.32
N GLN A 128 -11.29 -2.81 9.11
CA GLN A 128 -10.74 -4.07 9.61
C GLN A 128 -10.34 -5.00 8.46
N SER A 129 -11.21 -5.19 7.46
CA SER A 129 -10.91 -6.04 6.31
C SER A 129 -9.72 -5.52 5.50
N GLY A 130 -9.66 -4.20 5.25
CA GLY A 130 -8.53 -3.57 4.54
C GLY A 130 -7.21 -3.72 5.29
N ALA A 131 -7.23 -3.50 6.61
CA ALA A 131 -6.06 -3.69 7.47
C ALA A 131 -5.60 -5.14 7.52
N GLU A 132 -6.53 -6.07 7.69
CA GLU A 132 -6.21 -7.50 7.72
C GLU A 132 -5.63 -7.97 6.38
N SER A 133 -6.24 -7.62 5.25
CA SER A 133 -5.73 -7.98 3.93
C SER A 133 -4.33 -7.43 3.68
N LEU A 134 -4.08 -6.15 3.99
CA LEU A 134 -2.77 -5.54 3.81
C LEU A 134 -1.71 -6.16 4.75
N CYS A 135 -2.07 -6.43 6.00
CA CYS A 135 -1.17 -7.06 6.97
C CYS A 135 -0.75 -8.46 6.51
N LEU A 136 -1.71 -9.28 6.07
CA LEU A 136 -1.46 -10.62 5.55
C LEU A 136 -0.58 -10.59 4.29
N GLU A 137 -0.82 -9.65 3.38
CA GLU A 137 0.00 -9.52 2.17
C GLU A 137 1.44 -9.07 2.48
N GLN A 138 1.66 -8.27 3.53
CA GLN A 138 3.00 -7.93 4.01
C GLN A 138 3.71 -9.13 4.66
N GLU A 139 3.00 -9.90 5.49
CA GLU A 139 3.51 -11.11 6.14
C GLU A 139 3.88 -12.19 5.11
N ARG A 140 3.02 -12.40 4.10
CA ARG A 140 3.26 -13.32 2.99
C ARG A 140 4.55 -13.01 2.22
N ARG A 141 4.99 -11.74 2.23
CA ARG A 141 6.24 -11.26 1.59
C ARG A 141 7.43 -11.18 2.56
N GLY A 142 7.29 -11.81 3.74
CA GLY A 142 8.36 -11.94 4.71
C GLY A 142 8.53 -10.74 5.66
N THR A 143 7.55 -9.83 5.72
CA THR A 143 7.56 -8.78 6.75
C THR A 143 7.21 -9.41 8.10
N PRO A 144 8.03 -9.22 9.17
CA PRO A 144 7.71 -9.76 10.48
C PRO A 144 6.35 -9.27 11.01
N PRO A 145 5.58 -10.07 11.77
CA PRO A 145 4.22 -9.70 12.20
C PRO A 145 4.12 -8.37 12.95
N ALA A 146 5.05 -8.06 13.86
CA ALA A 146 5.02 -6.78 14.57
C ALA A 146 5.23 -5.58 13.61
N THR A 147 6.10 -5.76 12.62
CA THR A 147 6.38 -4.75 11.60
C THR A 147 5.22 -4.62 10.61
N SER A 148 4.58 -5.71 10.17
CA SER A 148 3.44 -5.68 9.26
C SER A 148 2.26 -4.93 9.88
N ILE A 149 2.00 -5.12 11.17
CA ILE A 149 0.94 -4.42 11.91
C ILE A 149 1.21 -2.90 11.94
N ALA A 150 2.40 -2.49 12.38
CA ALA A 150 2.77 -1.07 12.46
C ALA A 150 2.73 -0.39 11.08
N ARG A 151 3.26 -1.05 10.04
CA ARG A 151 3.24 -0.53 8.67
C ARG A 151 1.82 -0.43 8.12
N THR A 152 0.97 -1.44 8.38
CA THR A 152 -0.44 -1.42 7.95
C THR A 152 -1.18 -0.21 8.50
N GLU A 153 -1.00 0.09 9.80
CA GLU A 153 -1.60 1.27 10.43
C GLU A 153 -1.17 2.56 9.72
N LEU A 154 0.13 2.73 9.48
CA LEU A 154 0.68 3.92 8.81
C LEU A 154 0.18 4.04 7.37
N VAL A 155 0.20 2.94 6.61
CA VAL A 155 -0.29 2.91 5.22
C VAL A 155 -1.74 3.33 5.16
N ILE A 156 -2.63 2.73 5.96
CA ILE A 156 -4.05 3.08 5.92
C ILE A 156 -4.25 4.54 6.30
N ARG A 157 -3.55 5.04 7.34
CA ARG A 157 -3.61 6.46 7.72
C ARG A 157 -3.23 7.40 6.58
N VAL A 158 -2.16 7.09 5.83
CA VAL A 158 -1.76 7.89 4.66
C VAL A 158 -2.83 7.84 3.56
N LEU A 159 -3.37 6.65 3.27
CA LEU A 159 -4.37 6.49 2.21
C LEU A 159 -5.68 7.25 2.52
N VAL A 160 -6.12 7.26 3.80
CA VAL A 160 -7.36 7.96 4.19
C VAL A 160 -7.20 9.47 4.33
N ASP A 161 -5.99 9.96 4.53
CA ASP A 161 -5.73 11.41 4.64
C ASP A 161 -5.91 12.13 3.30
N SER A 162 -5.78 11.41 2.18
CA SER A 162 -6.05 11.94 0.84
C SER A 162 -6.66 10.86 -0.07
N PRO A 163 -7.97 10.54 0.09
CA PRO A 163 -8.60 9.42 -0.59
C PRO A 163 -8.55 9.50 -2.12
N GLU A 164 -8.57 10.71 -2.69
CA GLU A 164 -8.46 10.92 -4.14
C GLU A 164 -7.06 10.54 -4.66
N GLU A 165 -6.01 11.01 -4.00
CA GLU A 165 -4.62 10.64 -4.34
C GLU A 165 -4.39 9.15 -4.13
N ALA A 166 -4.93 8.58 -3.05
CA ALA A 166 -4.86 7.15 -2.76
C ALA A 166 -5.54 6.31 -3.85
N ARG A 167 -6.71 6.71 -4.34
CA ARG A 167 -7.38 6.02 -5.46
C ARG A 167 -6.53 6.10 -6.74
N ALA A 168 -6.03 7.29 -7.09
CA ALA A 168 -5.15 7.47 -8.25
C ALA A 168 -3.88 6.61 -8.15
N PHE A 169 -3.28 6.52 -6.96
CA PHE A 169 -2.14 5.68 -6.68
C PHE A 169 -2.47 4.18 -6.83
N LEU A 170 -3.57 3.72 -6.24
CA LEU A 170 -4.01 2.33 -6.40
C LEU A 170 -4.27 2.01 -7.88
N ASP A 171 -4.88 2.91 -8.64
CA ASP A 171 -5.09 2.75 -10.08
C ASP A 171 -3.77 2.70 -10.85
N ALA A 172 -2.77 3.50 -10.46
CA ALA A 172 -1.46 3.51 -11.09
C ALA A 172 -0.70 2.19 -10.91
N ILE A 173 -0.80 1.54 -9.74
CA ILE A 173 -0.11 0.27 -9.47
C ILE A 173 -0.88 -0.98 -9.92
N ALA A 174 -2.16 -0.81 -10.28
CA ALA A 174 -3.03 -1.91 -10.69
C ALA A 174 -2.44 -2.67 -11.89
N PRO A 175 -2.63 -3.99 -12.00
CA PRO A 175 -2.18 -4.74 -13.16
C PRO A 175 -2.93 -4.25 -14.39
N ARG A 176 -2.22 -3.63 -15.34
CA ARG A 176 -2.82 -3.30 -16.62
C ARG A 176 -3.18 -4.59 -17.34
N PRO A 177 -4.43 -4.76 -17.84
CA PRO A 177 -4.75 -5.90 -18.67
C PRO A 177 -3.75 -5.89 -19.83
N ARG A 178 -3.07 -7.03 -20.05
CA ARG A 178 -2.19 -7.18 -21.20
C ARG A 178 -3.05 -6.84 -22.41
N ARG A 179 -2.82 -5.68 -23.04
CA ARG A 179 -3.48 -5.32 -24.29
C ARG A 179 -3.36 -6.55 -25.16
N GLY A 180 -4.50 -7.17 -25.40
CA GLY A 180 -4.56 -8.48 -26.00
C GLY A 180 -3.65 -8.46 -27.20
N TRP A 181 -2.78 -9.46 -27.24
CA TRP A 181 -2.24 -9.99 -28.47
C TRP A 181 -3.47 -10.47 -29.28
N LEU A 182 -4.26 -9.52 -29.77
CA LEU A 182 -5.35 -9.74 -30.69
C LEU A 182 -4.65 -10.38 -31.86
N GLY A 183 -4.88 -11.68 -31.98
CA GLY A 183 -4.27 -12.51 -32.99
C GLY A 183 -4.30 -11.76 -34.29
N ARG A 184 -3.12 -11.51 -34.86
CA ARG A 184 -3.03 -11.44 -36.32
C ARG A 184 -3.53 -12.80 -36.78
N GLY A 185 -4.81 -12.86 -37.11
CA GLY A 185 -5.37 -13.93 -37.91
C GLY A 185 -4.46 -14.06 -39.12
N ARG A 186 -3.66 -15.13 -39.11
CA ARG A 186 -3.03 -15.65 -40.32
C ARG A 186 -4.13 -16.38 -41.07
N GLY A 187 -4.24 -16.06 -42.36
CA GLY A 187 -4.82 -16.95 -43.38
C GLY A 187 -6.33 -16.86 -43.47
#